data_AF-A0A840USB7-F1
#
_entry.id   AF-A0A840USB7-F1
#
_cell.length_a   1.000
_cell.length_b   1.000
_cell.length_c   1.000
_cell.angle_alpha   90.00
_cell.angle_beta   90.00
_cell.angle_gamma   90.00
#
_symmetry.space_group_name_H-M   'P 1'
#
loop_
_entity.id
_entity.type
_entity.pdbx_description
1 polymer ?
#
loop_
_entity_poly.entity_id
_entity_poly.type
_entity_poly.pdbx_seq_one_letter_code
_entity_poly.pdbx_strand_id
1 'polypeptide(L)'
;MNLQDHRPHIVYPCIWSYKVIGEEADLLRQAILQACAPHPVKITVGRSSRGGRYHSLEATIEIGDEQTRLTIFERLKNHPAVKILL
;
A
#
# COMPACT_ATOMS: atom_id res chain seq x y z
N MET A 1 35.03 -10.10 -5.52
CA MET A 1 33.56 -10.19 -5.63
C MET A 1 32.97 -9.05 -4.80
N ASN A 2 32.39 -8.04 -5.44
CA ASN A 2 31.63 -6.99 -4.74
C ASN A 2 30.22 -7.02 -5.32
N LEU A 3 29.34 -7.75 -4.64
CA LEU A 3 27.90 -7.58 -4.80
C LEU A 3 27.58 -6.22 -4.18
N GLN A 4 27.69 -5.17 -4.99
CA GLN A 4 27.23 -3.84 -4.60
C GLN A 4 25.76 -3.98 -4.24
N ASP A 5 25.45 -3.64 -3.00
CA ASP A 5 24.13 -3.71 -2.40
C ASP A 5 23.19 -2.79 -3.21
N HIS A 6 22.53 -3.34 -4.25
CA HIS A 6 21.64 -2.62 -5.16
C HIS A 6 20.29 -2.28 -4.50
N ARG A 7 20.30 -1.93 -3.22
CA ARG A 7 19.12 -1.40 -2.56
C ARG A 7 18.86 0.01 -3.11
N PRO A 8 17.63 0.32 -3.54
CA PRO A 8 17.30 1.66 -4.00
C PRO A 8 17.54 2.66 -2.88
N HIS A 9 18.33 3.70 -3.16
CA HIS A 9 18.51 4.80 -2.23
C HIS A 9 17.24 5.67 -2.22
N ILE A 10 16.50 5.62 -1.11
CA ILE A 10 15.25 6.36 -0.94
C ILE A 10 15.53 7.49 0.05
N VAL A 11 15.24 8.72 -0.38
CA VAL A 11 15.31 9.89 0.48
C VAL A 11 13.97 10.00 1.23
N TYR A 12 14.05 10.08 2.55
CA TYR A 12 12.92 10.27 3.44
C TYR A 12 12.95 11.68 4.07
N PRO A 13 11.80 12.26 4.44
CA PRO A 13 10.46 11.74 4.20
C PRO A 13 10.08 11.82 2.71
N CYS A 14 9.23 10.91 2.27
CA CYS A 14 8.69 10.94 0.91
C CYS A 14 7.23 10.51 0.84
N ILE A 15 6.55 10.93 -0.22
CA ILE A 15 5.22 10.46 -0.52
C ILE A 15 5.33 9.08 -1.16
N TRP A 16 4.69 8.10 -0.54
CA TRP A 16 4.60 6.73 -1.01
C TRP A 16 3.15 6.38 -1.34
N SER A 17 2.94 5.65 -2.44
CA SER A 17 1.62 5.18 -2.84
C SER A 17 1.63 3.66 -2.94
N TYR A 18 0.62 3.02 -2.35
CA TYR A 18 0.34 1.60 -2.51
C TYR A 18 -0.93 1.44 -3.30
N LYS A 19 -0.94 0.56 -4.30
CA LYS A 19 -2.17 0.17 -5.00
C LYS A 19 -2.62 -1.18 -4.48
N VAL A 20 -3.83 -1.20 -3.94
CA VAL A 20 -4.40 -2.35 -3.25
C VAL A 20 -5.62 -2.80 -4.04
N ILE A 21 -5.66 -4.08 -4.40
CA ILE A 21 -6.73 -4.66 -5.22
C ILE A 21 -7.33 -5.85 -4.50
N GLY A 22 -8.65 -5.93 -4.50
CA GLY A 22 -9.43 -6.99 -3.87
C GLY A 22 -10.87 -6.96 -4.33
N GLU A 23 -11.69 -7.83 -3.74
CA GLU A 23 -13.08 -8.05 -4.16
C GLU A 23 -14.08 -7.10 -3.49
N GLU A 24 -13.75 -6.60 -2.29
CA GLU A 24 -14.64 -5.78 -1.47
C GLU A 24 -13.99 -4.43 -1.15
N ALA A 25 -14.50 -3.34 -1.74
CA ALA A 25 -13.90 -2.00 -1.62
C ALA A 25 -13.86 -1.48 -0.18
N ASP A 26 -14.91 -1.72 0.60
CA ASP A 26 -14.97 -1.26 2.00
C ASP A 26 -13.97 -1.99 2.89
N LEU A 27 -13.79 -3.31 2.69
CA LEU A 27 -12.77 -4.08 3.41
C LEU A 27 -11.35 -3.64 3.04
N LEU A 28 -11.10 -3.30 1.76
CA LEU A 28 -9.82 -2.73 1.35
C LEU A 28 -9.58 -1.37 2.01
N ARG A 29 -10.61 -0.51 2.08
CA ARG A 29 -10.51 0.80 2.74
C ARG A 29 -10.16 0.63 4.22
N GLN A 30 -10.83 -0.28 4.91
CA GLN A 30 -10.52 -0.60 6.32
C GLN A 30 -9.10 -1.14 6.48
N ALA A 31 -8.67 -2.06 5.61
CA ALA A 31 -7.32 -2.62 5.61
C ALA A 31 -6.26 -1.52 5.49
N ILE A 32 -6.46 -0.57 4.57
CA ILE A 32 -5.56 0.57 4.37
C ILE A 32 -5.49 1.45 5.62
N LEU A 33 -6.64 1.82 6.19
CA LEU A 33 -6.69 2.67 7.38
C LEU A 33 -5.99 2.01 8.57
N GLN A 34 -6.21 0.70 8.78
CA GLN A 34 -5.57 -0.05 9.86
C GLN A 34 -4.07 -0.23 9.63
N ALA A 35 -3.65 -0.51 8.39
CA ALA A 35 -2.24 -0.71 8.07
C ALA A 35 -1.42 0.57 8.26
N CYS A 36 -1.97 1.72 7.81
CA CYS A 36 -1.31 3.02 7.85
C CYS A 36 -1.36 3.70 9.24
N ALA A 37 -2.30 3.33 10.11
CA ALA A 37 -2.43 3.95 11.43
C ALA A 37 -1.11 3.91 12.23
N PRO A 38 -0.74 5.02 12.91
CA PRO A 38 -1.52 6.26 13.10
C PRO A 38 -1.35 7.32 12.01
N HIS A 39 -0.64 7.03 10.92
CA HIS A 39 -0.31 8.03 9.90
C HIS A 39 -1.54 8.39 9.05
N PRO A 40 -1.69 9.68 8.67
CA PRO A 40 -2.74 10.08 7.75
C PRO A 40 -2.53 9.45 6.38
N VAL A 41 -3.60 8.90 5.80
CA VAL A 41 -3.57 8.27 4.47
C VAL A 41 -4.68 8.85 3.61
N LYS A 42 -4.32 9.22 2.38
CA LYS A 42 -5.28 9.60 1.34
C LYS A 42 -5.64 8.36 0.55
N ILE A 43 -6.92 8.01 0.52
CA ILE A 43 -7.45 6.86 -0.23
C ILE A 43 -8.22 7.37 -1.43
N THR A 44 -7.79 7.01 -2.64
CA THR A 44 -8.51 7.27 -3.88
C THR A 44 -9.03 5.97 -4.47
N VAL A 45 -10.24 6.00 -5.03
CA VAL A 45 -10.81 4.85 -5.72
C VAL A 45 -10.26 4.84 -7.15
N GLY A 46 -9.65 3.72 -7.54
CA GLY A 46 -9.17 3.48 -8.89
C GLY A 46 -10.29 3.01 -9.82
N ARG A 47 -9.93 2.32 -10.90
CA ARG A 47 -10.90 1.73 -11.82
C ARG A 47 -11.46 0.43 -11.26
N SER A 48 -12.77 0.29 -11.26
CA SER A 48 -13.42 -1.01 -11.12
C SER A 48 -13.15 -1.84 -12.37
N SER A 49 -12.83 -3.12 -12.18
CA SER A 49 -12.64 -4.04 -13.30
C SER A 49 -13.89 -4.13 -14.20
N ARG A 50 -13.71 -4.49 -15.47
CA ARG A 50 -14.77 -4.61 -16.50
C ARG A 50 -15.97 -5.48 -16.12
N GLY A 51 -15.83 -6.33 -15.09
CA GLY A 51 -16.90 -7.20 -14.56
C GLY A 51 -17.30 -6.91 -13.11
N GLY A 52 -16.86 -5.80 -12.52
CA GLY A 52 -17.21 -5.38 -11.15
C GLY A 52 -16.62 -6.22 -10.01
N ARG A 53 -16.02 -7.38 -10.30
CA ARG A 53 -15.52 -8.34 -9.30
C ARG A 53 -14.34 -7.82 -8.48
N TYR A 54 -13.50 -6.97 -9.07
CA TYR A 54 -12.34 -6.41 -8.39
C TYR A 54 -12.38 -4.88 -8.37
N HIS A 55 -12.03 -4.35 -7.20
CA HIS A 55 -11.85 -2.93 -6.91
C HIS A 55 -10.37 -2.66 -6.66
N SER A 56 -9.89 -1.55 -7.22
CA SER A 56 -8.56 -1.03 -6.95
C SER A 56 -8.69 0.25 -6.14
N LEU A 57 -7.98 0.33 -5.02
CA LEU A 57 -7.80 1.55 -4.25
C LEU A 57 -6.32 1.94 -4.28
N GLU A 58 -6.04 3.23 -4.21
CA GLU A 58 -4.68 3.75 -4.05
C GLU A 58 -4.59 4.48 -2.72
N ALA A 59 -3.58 4.11 -1.94
CA ALA A 59 -3.29 4.62 -0.61
C ALA A 59 -2.00 5.44 -0.66
N THR A 60 -2.13 6.77 -0.55
CA THR A 60 -1.01 7.70 -0.56
C THR A 60 -0.74 8.21 0.85
N ILE A 61 0.52 8.10 1.29
CA ILE A 61 0.97 8.39 2.65
C ILE A 61 2.35 9.04 2.61
N GLU A 62 2.61 9.99 3.50
CA GLU A 62 3.96 10.49 3.76
C GLU A 62 4.68 9.53 4.72
N ILE A 63 5.81 8.99 4.28
CA ILE A 63 6.60 8.02 5.06
C ILE A 63 7.90 8.68 5.50
N GLY A 64 8.19 8.61 6.80
CA GLY A 64 9.40 9.17 7.40
C GLY A 64 10.63 8.29 7.35
N ASP A 65 10.48 6.98 7.15
CA ASP A 65 11.58 6.02 7.20
C ASP A 65 11.26 4.67 6.54
N GLU A 66 12.29 3.87 6.29
CA GLU A 66 12.16 2.54 5.67
C GLU A 66 11.38 1.54 6.53
N GLN A 67 11.53 1.57 7.85
CA GLN A 67 10.85 0.64 8.75
C GLN A 67 9.33 0.83 8.69
N THR A 68 8.86 2.08 8.68
CA THR A 68 7.45 2.44 8.50
C THR A 68 6.93 1.93 7.16
N ARG A 69 7.67 2.16 6.06
CA ARG A 69 7.32 1.64 4.72
C ARG A 69 7.15 0.13 4.69
N LEU A 70 8.13 -0.60 5.24
CA LEU A 70 8.11 -2.06 5.24
C LEU A 70 7.00 -2.61 6.14
N THR A 71 6.75 -1.97 7.28
CA THR A 71 5.68 -2.37 8.20
C THR A 71 4.31 -2.23 7.56
N ILE A 72 4.05 -1.11 6.87
CA ILE A 72 2.77 -0.90 6.16
C ILE A 72 2.64 -1.90 5.01
N PHE A 73 3.71 -2.11 4.25
CA PHE A 73 3.72 -3.09 3.15
C PHE A 73 3.35 -4.50 3.62
N GLU A 74 3.99 -4.98 4.69
CA GLU A 74 3.71 -6.33 5.22
C GLU A 74 2.30 -6.43 5.82
N ARG A 75 1.79 -5.38 6.49
CA ARG A 75 0.40 -5.36 6.98
C ARG A 75 -0.60 -5.47 5.83
N LEU A 76 -0.41 -4.70 4.75
CA LEU A 76 -1.29 -4.75 3.58
C LEU A 76 -1.18 -6.10 2.86
N LYS A 77 0.03 -6.59 2.64
CA LYS A 77 0.30 -7.84 1.92
C LYS A 77 -0.30 -9.06 2.61
N ASN A 78 -0.31 -9.08 3.94
CA ASN A 78 -0.85 -10.20 4.72
C ASN A 78 -2.34 -10.03 5.08
N HIS A 79 -2.98 -8.93 4.68
CA HIS A 79 -4.39 -8.70 4.99
C HIS A 79 -5.31 -9.51 4.05
N PRO A 80 -6.29 -10.28 4.56
CA PRO A 80 -7.07 -11.24 3.76
C PRO A 80 -7.92 -10.62 2.65
N ALA A 81 -8.32 -9.35 2.82
CA ALA A 81 -9.05 -8.59 1.80
C ALA A 81 -8.18 -8.17 0.61
N VAL A 82 -6.85 -8.11 0.79
CA VAL A 82 -5.90 -7.70 -0.25
C VAL A 82 -5.53 -8.92 -1.08
N LYS A 83 -5.90 -8.91 -2.35
CA LYS A 83 -5.56 -9.97 -3.31
C LYS A 83 -4.28 -9.64 -4.08
N ILE A 84 -4.08 -8.37 -4.39
CA ILE A 84 -2.90 -7.87 -5.10
C ILE A 84 -2.47 -6.55 -4.46
N LEU A 85 -1.17 -6.41 -4.23
CA LEU A 85 -0.52 -5.18 -3.77
C LEU A 85 0.54 -4.78 -4.80
N LEU A 86 0.52 -3.53 -5.24
CA LEU A 86 1.42 -2.94 -6.24
C LEU A 86 2.04 -1.65 -5.71
#